data_AF-A0A6C0NVV5-F1
#
_entry.id   AF-A0A6C0NVV5-F1
#
_cell.length_a   1.000
_cell.length_b   1.000
_cell.length_c   1.000
_cell.angle_alpha   90.00
_cell.angle_beta   90.00
_cell.angle_gamma   90.00
#
_symmetry.space_group_name_H-M   'P 1'
#
loop_
_entity.id
_entity.type
_entity.pdbx_description
1 polymer ?
#
loop_
_entity_poly.entity_id
_entity_poly.type
_entity_poly.pdbx_seq_one_letter_code
_entity_poly.pdbx_strand_id
1 'polypeptide(L)'
;MNEREQGERAGVKAALDRELGRLLFSGQEKVLGQTHPRGLQSRLHAIWNKELEIPLVPAAAIIAVLAGTLVLGRMRSDPIVDRTDSAVNRVLVVEGKNVYWQDDYERAVASIEAEDSR
;
A
#
# COMPACT_ATOMS: atom_id res chain seq x y z
N MET A 1 27.11 -21.30 46.79
CA MET A 1 27.06 -20.21 45.79
C MET A 1 27.07 -18.90 46.58
N ASN A 2 28.14 -18.12 46.43
CA ASN A 2 28.80 -17.40 47.52
C ASN A 2 28.09 -16.11 47.98
N GLU A 3 27.91 -15.96 49.30
CA GLU A 3 27.52 -14.69 49.96
C GLU A 3 28.51 -13.54 49.66
N ARG A 4 29.77 -13.89 49.32
CA ARG A 4 30.79 -12.92 48.89
C ARG A 4 30.46 -12.23 47.57
N GLU A 5 29.87 -12.95 46.61
CA GLU A 5 29.44 -12.36 45.34
C GLU A 5 28.24 -11.42 45.52
N GLN A 6 27.38 -11.66 46.51
CA GLN A 6 26.27 -10.77 46.83
C GLN A 6 26.76 -9.46 47.47
N GLY A 7 27.75 -9.53 48.36
CA GLY A 7 28.37 -8.35 48.97
C GLY A 7 29.09 -7.47 47.95
N GLU A 8 29.83 -8.06 47.01
CA GLU A 8 30.48 -7.33 45.92
C GLU A 8 29.47 -6.67 44.98
N ARG A 9 28.41 -7.40 44.59
CA ARG A 9 27.31 -6.85 43.77
C ARG A 9 26.59 -5.69 44.48
N ALA A 10 26.39 -5.80 45.79
CA ALA A 10 25.76 -4.75 46.58
C ALA A 10 26.63 -3.48 46.66
N GLY A 11 27.96 -3.64 46.79
CA GLY A 11 28.91 -2.51 46.79
C GLY A 11 28.98 -1.79 45.45
N VAL A 12 29.03 -2.54 44.34
CA VAL A 12 29.04 -1.96 42.99
C VAL A 12 27.73 -1.23 42.70
N LYS A 13 26.58 -1.79 43.10
CA LYS A 13 25.28 -1.13 42.92
C LYS A 13 25.18 0.18 43.69
N ALA A 14 25.64 0.21 44.94
CA ALA A 14 25.62 1.43 45.75
C ALA A 14 26.51 2.55 45.20
N ALA A 15 27.69 2.21 44.66
CA ALA A 15 28.56 3.18 43.99
C ALA A 15 27.90 3.75 42.72
N LEU A 16 27.30 2.87 41.91
CA LEU A 16 26.62 3.24 40.69
C LEU A 16 25.40 4.15 40.94
N ASP A 17 24.57 3.82 41.95
CA ASP A 17 23.42 4.65 42.34
C ASP A 17 23.85 6.04 42.84
N ARG A 18 25.03 6.15 43.47
CA ARG A 18 25.58 7.43 43.94
C ARG A 18 26.08 8.31 42.79
N GLU A 19 26.66 7.70 41.76
CA GLU A 19 27.12 8.38 40.55
C GLU A 19 25.94 8.78 39.65
N LEU A 20 24.99 7.87 39.45
CA LEU A 20 23.81 8.08 38.61
C LEU A 20 22.72 8.92 39.29
N GLY A 21 22.67 9.00 40.62
CA GLY A 21 21.69 9.82 41.35
C GLY A 21 21.75 11.31 41.03
N ARG A 22 22.85 11.79 40.43
CA ARG A 22 22.99 13.18 39.93
C ARG A 22 22.61 13.34 38.45
N LEU A 23 22.47 12.23 37.73
CA LEU A 23 22.11 12.19 36.31
C LEU A 23 20.62 11.92 36.17
N LEU A 24 19.82 12.98 36.04
CA LEU A 24 18.41 12.86 35.68
C LEU A 24 18.31 12.56 34.17
N PHE A 25 18.12 11.29 33.82
CA PHE A 25 17.88 10.86 32.44
C PHE A 25 16.47 11.27 32.00
N SER A 26 16.30 12.51 31.54
CA SER A 26 15.03 13.06 31.05
C SER A 26 14.64 12.57 29.64
N GLY A 27 15.49 11.77 28.99
CA GLY A 27 15.30 11.29 27.61
C GLY A 27 14.77 9.86 27.48
N GLN A 28 14.47 9.18 28.59
CA GLN A 28 14.11 7.75 28.57
C GLN A 28 12.89 7.46 27.69
N GLU A 29 11.85 8.29 27.77
CA GLU A 29 10.66 8.18 26.90
C GLU A 29 10.98 8.43 25.43
N LYS A 30 11.90 9.35 25.12
CA LYS A 30 12.31 9.65 23.75
C LYS A 30 13.08 8.49 23.11
N VAL A 31 13.97 7.86 23.87
CA VAL A 31 14.74 6.68 23.40
C VAL A 31 13.83 5.45 23.28
N LEU A 32 12.94 5.22 24.24
CA LEU A 32 11.93 4.16 24.17
C LEU A 32 11.00 4.33 22.97
N GLY A 33 10.57 5.56 22.67
CA GLY A 33 9.74 5.85 21.50
C GLY A 33 10.43 5.59 20.16
N GLN A 34 11.77 5.74 20.09
CA GLN A 34 12.56 5.46 18.90
C GLN A 34 12.87 3.97 18.71
N THR A 35 13.17 3.26 19.81
CA THR A 35 13.63 1.87 19.75
C THR A 35 12.49 0.86 19.81
N HIS A 36 11.37 1.19 20.45
CA HIS A 36 10.19 0.33 20.57
C HIS A 36 8.91 1.14 20.30
N PRO A 37 8.57 1.40 19.02
CA PRO A 37 7.34 2.11 18.68
C PRO A 37 6.13 1.30 19.15
N ARG A 38 5.38 1.87 20.10
CA ARG A 38 4.31 1.20 20.89
C ARG A 38 3.01 0.91 20.12
N GLY A 39 2.98 1.08 18.80
CA GLY A 39 1.77 0.78 18.02
C GLY A 39 1.89 1.07 16.53
N LEU A 40 0.92 0.55 15.75
CA LEU A 40 0.86 0.72 14.29
C LEU A 40 0.83 2.20 13.86
N GLN A 41 0.13 3.06 14.62
CA GLN A 41 0.14 4.51 14.37
C GLN A 41 1.52 5.15 14.59
N SER A 42 2.25 4.70 15.61
CA SER A 42 3.63 5.15 15.88
C SER A 42 4.61 4.67 14.80
N ARG A 43 4.39 3.49 14.21
CA ARG A 43 5.14 3.00 13.04
C ARG A 43 4.85 3.84 11.80
N LEU A 44 3.59 4.19 11.56
CA LEU A 44 3.22 5.05 10.45
C LEU A 44 3.84 6.44 10.60
N HIS A 45 3.78 7.01 11.80
CA HIS A 45 4.40 8.31 12.10
C HIS A 45 5.93 8.26 12.04
N ALA A 46 6.55 7.12 12.37
CA ALA A 46 7.99 6.89 12.19
C ALA A 46 8.39 6.80 10.71
N ILE A 47 7.57 6.16 9.86
CA ILE A 47 7.76 6.16 8.40
C ILE A 47 7.57 7.58 7.83
N TRP A 48 6.65 8.34 8.42
CA TRP A 48 6.43 9.75 8.10
C TRP A 48 7.47 10.71 8.70
N ASN A 49 8.47 10.21 9.44
CA ASN A 49 9.35 11.07 10.22
C ASN A 49 10.54 11.60 9.38
N LYS A 50 10.55 12.93 9.21
CA LYS A 50 11.65 13.87 8.93
C LYS A 50 12.51 13.81 7.66
N GLU A 51 12.52 12.75 6.86
CA GLU A 51 13.37 12.73 5.64
C GLU A 51 12.61 12.54 4.32
N LEU A 52 11.28 12.37 4.36
CA LEU A 52 10.48 12.44 3.15
C LEU A 52 10.24 13.91 2.75
N GLU A 53 11.26 14.54 2.18
CA GLU A 53 11.08 15.69 1.29
C GLU A 53 10.42 15.19 0.02
N ILE A 54 9.11 14.89 0.07
CA ILE A 54 8.36 14.60 -1.16
C ILE A 54 8.37 15.91 -1.95
N PRO A 55 9.03 15.96 -3.12
CA PRO A 55 9.04 17.19 -3.89
C PRO A 55 7.59 17.47 -4.31
N LEU A 56 7.08 18.64 -3.91
CA LEU A 56 5.66 18.97 -4.01
C LEU A 56 5.17 18.92 -5.47
N VAL A 57 6.03 19.34 -6.39
CA VAL A 57 5.72 19.42 -7.83
C VAL A 57 5.43 18.03 -8.43
N PRO A 58 6.33 17.02 -8.36
CA PRO A 58 6.03 15.70 -8.90
C PRO A 58 4.89 14.98 -8.16
N ALA A 59 4.74 15.18 -6.84
CA ALA A 59 3.61 14.60 -6.11
C ALA A 59 2.27 15.17 -6.58
N ALA A 60 2.17 16.49 -6.72
CA ALA A 60 0.99 17.15 -7.25
C ALA A 60 0.70 16.72 -8.69
N ALA A 61 1.72 16.55 -9.53
CA ALA A 61 1.57 16.07 -10.90
C ALA A 61 0.96 14.66 -10.95
N ILE A 62 1.47 13.72 -10.15
CA ILE A 62 0.92 12.35 -10.07
C ILE A 62 -0.55 12.38 -9.64
N ILE A 63 -0.88 13.15 -8.60
CA ILE A 63 -2.25 13.30 -8.11
C ILE A 63 -3.15 13.90 -9.20
N ALA A 64 -2.70 14.94 -9.89
CA ALA A 64 -3.45 15.58 -10.97
C ALA A 64 -3.70 14.64 -12.15
N VAL A 65 -2.71 13.82 -12.52
CA VAL A 65 -2.86 12.80 -13.57
C VAL A 65 -3.88 11.73 -13.14
N LEU A 66 -3.79 11.21 -11.92
CA LEU A 66 -4.74 10.21 -11.41
C LEU A 66 -6.16 10.76 -11.29
N ALA A 67 -6.32 11.99 -10.81
CA ALA A 67 -7.60 12.66 -10.75
C ALA A 67 -8.15 12.92 -12.15
N GLY A 68 -7.29 13.37 -13.07
CA GLY A 68 -7.63 13.60 -14.46
C GLY A 68 -8.10 12.33 -15.17
N THR A 69 -7.38 11.20 -15.01
CA THR A 69 -7.78 9.93 -15.62
C THR A 69 -9.09 9.40 -15.05
N LEU A 70 -9.35 9.59 -13.75
CA LEU A 70 -10.63 9.22 -13.13
C LEU A 70 -11.79 10.07 -13.68
N VAL A 71 -11.59 11.39 -13.80
CA VAL A 71 -12.61 12.31 -14.32
C VAL A 71 -12.86 12.07 -15.81
N LEU A 72 -11.81 11.92 -16.62
CA LEU A 72 -11.95 11.58 -18.04
C LEU A 72 -12.58 10.20 -18.23
N GLY A 73 -12.23 9.22 -17.40
CA GLY A 73 -12.84 7.88 -17.42
C GLY A 73 -14.34 7.93 -17.14
N ARG A 74 -14.76 8.74 -16.15
CA ARG A 74 -16.18 8.99 -15.85
C ARG A 74 -16.91 9.72 -16.98
N MET A 75 -16.27 10.71 -17.62
CA MET A 75 -16.87 11.47 -18.72
C MET A 75 -16.92 10.70 -20.04
N ARG A 76 -15.95 9.82 -20.30
CA ARG A 76 -15.90 8.95 -21.49
C ARG A 76 -16.62 7.62 -21.29
N SER A 77 -17.12 7.35 -20.09
CA SER A 77 -18.10 6.30 -19.91
C SER A 77 -19.38 6.78 -20.61
N ASP A 78 -19.52 6.43 -21.89
CA ASP A 78 -20.82 6.13 -22.47
C ASP A 78 -21.62 5.31 -21.45
N PRO A 79 -22.97 5.43 -21.41
CA PRO A 79 -23.76 4.64 -20.47
C PRO A 79 -23.28 3.22 -20.60
N ILE A 80 -22.71 2.70 -19.50
CA ILE A 80 -22.36 1.30 -19.37
C ILE A 80 -23.69 0.62 -19.66
N VAL A 81 -23.85 0.12 -20.89
CA VAL A 81 -24.88 -0.85 -21.19
C VAL A 81 -24.64 -1.91 -20.16
N ASP A 82 -25.60 -2.04 -19.26
CA ASP A 82 -25.61 -2.93 -18.13
C ASP A 82 -25.42 -4.36 -18.66
N ARG A 83 -24.16 -4.74 -18.92
CA ARG A 83 -23.75 -6.08 -19.32
C ARG A 83 -23.51 -6.94 -18.09
N THR A 84 -24.08 -6.57 -16.96
CA THR A 84 -24.08 -7.42 -15.76
C THR A 84 -24.93 -8.68 -16.00
N ASP A 85 -25.90 -8.63 -16.92
CA ASP A 85 -26.75 -9.79 -17.26
C ASP A 85 -26.15 -10.73 -18.33
N SER A 86 -25.15 -10.30 -19.11
CA SER A 86 -24.57 -11.14 -20.17
C SER A 86 -23.31 -11.89 -19.76
N ALA A 87 -22.88 -11.84 -18.50
CA ALA A 87 -21.64 -12.48 -18.04
C ALA A 87 -21.81 -13.94 -17.61
N VAL A 88 -23.04 -14.41 -17.39
CA VAL A 88 -23.29 -15.71 -16.75
C VAL A 88 -23.28 -16.89 -17.75
N ASN A 89 -23.36 -16.62 -19.06
CA ASN A 89 -23.42 -17.69 -20.08
C ASN A 89 -22.70 -17.30 -21.38
N ARG A 90 -21.45 -16.82 -21.29
CA ARG A 90 -20.62 -16.58 -22.48
C ARG A 90 -19.80 -17.83 -22.79
N VAL A 91 -20.00 -18.37 -23.98
CA VAL A 91 -19.26 -19.53 -24.49
C VAL A 91 -18.04 -19.03 -25.29
N LEU A 92 -16.90 -19.66 -25.05
CA LEU A 92 -15.67 -19.42 -25.80
C LEU A 92 -15.66 -20.31 -27.04
N VAL A 93 -15.35 -19.72 -28.19
CA VAL A 93 -15.17 -20.44 -29.46
C VAL A 93 -13.70 -20.36 -29.85
N VAL A 94 -13.14 -21.51 -30.24
CA VAL A 94 -11.76 -21.61 -30.70
C VAL A 94 -11.78 -21.76 -32.21
N GLU A 95 -11.25 -20.75 -32.91
CA GLU A 95 -11.05 -20.81 -34.35
C GLU A 95 -9.55 -20.83 -34.68
N GLY A 96 -9.08 -21.96 -35.21
CA GLY A 96 -7.67 -22.18 -35.50
C GLY A 96 -6.80 -22.14 -34.24
N LYS A 97 -6.04 -21.04 -34.06
CA LYS A 97 -5.18 -20.80 -32.87
C LYS A 97 -5.68 -19.68 -31.96
N ASN A 98 -6.80 -19.04 -32.31
CA ASN A 98 -7.31 -17.88 -31.59
C ASN A 98 -8.60 -18.25 -30.86
N VAL A 99 -8.81 -17.64 -29.70
CA VAL A 99 -9.99 -17.88 -28.86
C VAL A 99 -10.78 -16.58 -28.80
N TYR A 100 -12.05 -16.65 -29.19
CA TYR A 100 -12.97 -15.52 -29.22
C TYR A 100 -14.21 -15.82 -28.37
N TRP A 101 -14.91 -14.77 -27.96
CA TRP A 101 -16.27 -14.92 -27.42
C TRP A 101 -17.24 -15.16 -28.57
N GLN A 102 -18.12 -16.15 -28.42
CA GLN A 102 -19.05 -16.57 -29.48
C GLN A 102 -19.89 -15.40 -30.03
N ASP A 103 -20.40 -14.54 -29.14
CA ASP A 103 -21.25 -13.40 -29.47
C ASP A 103 -20.52 -12.29 -30.22
N ASP A 104 -19.21 -12.16 -30.00
CA ASP A 104 -18.36 -11.22 -30.72
C ASP A 104 -17.95 -11.79 -32.09
N TYR A 105 -17.72 -13.10 -32.17
CA TYR A 105 -17.40 -13.79 -33.42
C TYR A 105 -18.57 -13.77 -34.41
N GLU A 106 -19.77 -14.20 -33.98
CA GLU A 106 -20.97 -14.24 -34.83
C GLU A 106 -21.32 -12.85 -35.38
N ARG A 107 -21.14 -11.80 -34.57
CA ARG A 107 -21.35 -10.42 -34.97
C ARG A 107 -20.35 -9.95 -36.02
N ALA A 108 -19.08 -10.30 -35.85
CA ALA A 108 -18.04 -9.96 -36.82
C ALA A 108 -18.31 -10.65 -38.17
N VAL A 109 -18.65 -11.94 -38.16
CA VAL A 109 -19.02 -12.69 -39.38
C VAL A 109 -20.23 -12.06 -40.06
N ALA A 110 -21.31 -11.80 -39.33
CA ALA A 110 -22.52 -11.20 -39.89
C ALA A 110 -22.26 -9.81 -40.51
N SER A 111 -21.33 -9.03 -39.94
CA SER A 111 -20.95 -7.74 -40.50
C SER A 111 -20.20 -7.87 -41.83
N ILE A 112 -19.34 -8.87 -41.97
CA ILE A 112 -18.57 -9.16 -43.19
C ILE A 112 -19.50 -9.71 -44.27
N GLU A 113 -20.40 -10.65 -43.93
CA GLU A 113 -21.38 -11.20 -44.88
C GLU A 113 -22.35 -10.14 -45.41
N ALA A 114 -22.75 -9.17 -44.57
CA ALA A 114 -23.58 -8.05 -44.98
C ALA A 114 -22.84 -7.05 -45.89
N GLU A 115 -21.52 -6.96 -45.76
CA GLU A 115 -20.66 -6.12 -46.62
C GLU A 115 -20.39 -6.80 -47.97
N ASP A 116 -20.23 -8.13 -47.99
CA ASP A 116 -20.01 -8.94 -49.20
C ASP A 116 -21.30 -9.15 -50.03
N SER A 117 -22.48 -8.90 -49.44
CA SER A 117 -23.79 -8.99 -50.10
C SER A 117 -24.27 -7.69 -50.77
N ARG A 118 -23.40 -6.67 -50.88
CA ARG A 118 -23.68 -5.37 -51.53
C ARG A 118 -22.89 -5.19 -52.82
#